data_AF-A0AAC9NKR6-F1
#
_entry.id   AF-A0AAC9NKR6-F1
#
_cell.length_a   1.000
_cell.length_b   1.000
_cell.length_c   1.000
_cell.angle_alpha   90.00
_cell.angle_beta   90.00
_cell.angle_gamma   90.00
#
_symmetry.space_group_name_H-M   'P 1'
#
loop_
_entity.id
_entity.type
_entity.pdbx_description
1 polymer ?
#
loop_
_entity_poly.entity_id
_entity_poly.type
_entity_poly.pdbx_seq_one_letter_code
_entity_poly.pdbx_strand_id
1 'polypeptide(L)'
;MNIHRYMTPNEAAYRWGINQETVMTKLNSSLHQEDIDTFIKNGLIKFFAINDGTKKEWIITEEAMERWFGELEFKIWVREGYEIKEIKSQGNLHEFEVVKGSEVVATIAPADVYDMEMIKADLDDGDDVNGWDDGKGNTINVD
;
A
#
# COMPACT_ATOMS: atom_id res chain seq x y z
N MET A 1 -0.66 11.32 17.40
CA MET A 1 0.60 10.70 16.97
C MET A 1 0.22 9.52 16.09
N ASN A 2 0.53 9.56 14.79
CA ASN A 2 -0.04 8.64 13.81
C ASN A 2 1.00 7.55 13.46
N ILE A 3 0.94 6.42 14.17
CA ILE A 3 1.92 5.33 14.07
C ILE A 3 1.88 4.58 12.72
N HIS A 4 0.79 4.73 11.96
CA HIS A 4 0.59 4.10 10.65
C HIS A 4 1.57 4.55 9.55
N ARG A 5 2.36 5.61 9.81
CA ARG A 5 3.35 6.14 8.85
C ARG A 5 4.70 5.44 8.88
N TYR A 6 4.91 4.51 9.81
CA TYR A 6 6.15 3.78 9.96
C TYR A 6 5.90 2.30 9.76
N MET A 7 6.86 1.61 9.15
CA MET A 7 6.74 0.20 8.78
C MET A 7 8.11 -0.49 8.87
N THR A 8 8.06 -1.81 9.05
CA THR A 8 9.26 -2.65 8.91
C THR A 8 9.63 -2.81 7.42
N PRO A 9 10.86 -3.20 7.07
CA PRO A 9 11.20 -3.47 5.66
C PRO A 9 10.30 -4.53 5.00
N ASN A 10 9.86 -5.53 5.77
CA ASN A 10 8.95 -6.56 5.25
C ASN A 10 7.58 -5.98 4.91
N GLU A 11 7.01 -5.20 5.84
CA GLU A 11 5.75 -4.53 5.64
C GLU A 11 5.82 -3.50 4.50
N ALA A 12 6.93 -2.78 4.38
CA ALA A 12 7.16 -1.83 3.28
C ALA A 12 7.16 -2.53 1.92
N ALA A 13 7.87 -3.65 1.82
CA ALA A 13 7.93 -4.43 0.59
C ALA A 13 6.56 -4.99 0.21
N TYR A 14 5.81 -5.50 1.20
CA TYR A 14 4.44 -5.96 1.01
C TYR A 14 3.55 -4.88 0.43
N ARG A 15 3.54 -3.68 1.04
CA ARG A 15 2.71 -2.56 0.58
C ARG A 15 3.03 -2.15 -0.86
N TRP A 16 4.32 -2.08 -1.21
CA TRP A 16 4.77 -1.70 -2.55
C TRP A 16 4.74 -2.83 -3.59
N GLY A 17 4.34 -4.05 -3.22
CA GLY A 17 4.37 -5.19 -4.13
C GLY A 17 5.77 -5.54 -4.64
N ILE A 18 6.82 -5.23 -3.88
CA ILE A 18 8.23 -5.48 -4.25
C ILE A 18 8.88 -6.52 -3.34
N ASN A 19 10.02 -7.06 -3.77
CA ASN A 19 10.79 -7.99 -2.95
C ASN A 19 11.41 -7.27 -1.74
N GLN A 20 11.32 -7.86 -0.55
CA GLN A 20 11.95 -7.33 0.68
C GLN A 20 13.45 -7.09 0.51
N GLU A 21 14.15 -7.94 -0.23
CA GLU A 21 15.58 -7.79 -0.51
C GLU A 21 15.89 -6.50 -1.27
N THR A 22 14.98 -6.03 -2.14
CA THR A 22 15.10 -4.74 -2.82
C THR A 22 15.12 -3.58 -1.83
N VAL A 23 14.24 -3.62 -0.82
CA VAL A 23 14.21 -2.62 0.26
C VAL A 23 15.48 -2.69 1.10
N MET A 24 15.90 -3.90 1.48
CA MET A 24 17.13 -4.11 2.25
C MET A 24 18.39 -3.68 1.50
N THR A 25 18.40 -3.83 0.18
CA THR A 25 19.49 -3.35 -0.68
C THR A 25 19.61 -1.84 -0.62
N LYS A 26 18.49 -1.10 -0.63
CA LYS A 26 18.52 0.36 -0.40
C LYS A 26 19.13 0.69 0.95
N LEU A 27 18.61 0.08 2.02
CA LEU A 27 19.03 0.35 3.40
C LEU A 27 20.50 0.06 3.70
N ASN A 28 21.06 -0.98 3.07
CA ASN A 28 22.44 -1.41 3.27
C ASN A 28 23.38 -0.95 2.15
N SER A 29 22.90 -0.13 1.20
CA SER A 29 23.71 0.28 0.05
C SER A 29 24.85 1.19 0.47
N SER A 30 26.08 0.67 0.41
CA SER A 30 27.30 1.45 0.63
C SER A 30 27.56 2.46 -0.49
N LEU A 31 26.97 2.25 -1.67
CA LEU A 31 27.11 3.14 -2.83
C LEU A 31 26.34 4.47 -2.64
N HIS A 32 25.34 4.48 -1.76
CA HIS A 32 24.43 5.61 -1.51
C HIS A 32 24.39 5.98 -0.02
N GLN A 33 25.53 5.88 0.67
CA GLN A 33 25.59 6.13 2.12
C GLN A 33 25.14 7.55 2.48
N GLU A 34 25.44 8.56 1.64
CA GLU A 34 24.98 9.93 1.84
C GLU A 34 23.44 10.07 1.76
N ASP A 35 22.78 9.27 0.92
CA ASP A 35 21.33 9.24 0.82
C ASP A 35 20.71 8.62 2.08
N ILE A 36 21.31 7.54 2.60
CA ILE A 36 20.88 6.89 3.85
C ILE A 36 21.05 7.83 5.05
N ASP A 37 22.19 8.49 5.18
CA ASP A 37 22.45 9.43 6.26
C ASP A 37 21.49 10.63 6.20
N THR A 38 21.18 11.10 4.99
CA THR A 38 20.17 12.14 4.76
C THR A 38 18.78 11.69 5.18
N PHE A 39 18.37 10.46 4.84
CA PHE A 39 17.07 9.92 5.23
C PHE A 39 16.98 9.73 6.75
N ILE A 40 18.06 9.32 7.41
CA ILE A 40 18.13 9.23 8.88
C ILE A 40 18.01 10.63 9.50
N LYS A 41 18.79 11.59 9.00
CA LYS A 41 18.78 12.98 9.51
C LYS A 41 17.42 13.65 9.38
N ASN A 42 16.70 13.36 8.30
CA ASN A 42 15.36 13.90 8.05
C ASN A 42 14.24 13.11 8.76
N GLY A 43 14.57 12.02 9.46
CA GLY A 43 13.59 11.19 10.17
C GLY A 43 12.73 10.30 9.27
N LEU A 44 13.17 10.07 8.02
CA LEU A 44 12.50 9.19 7.06
C LEU A 44 12.80 7.72 7.31
N ILE A 45 13.99 7.41 7.84
CA ILE A 45 14.33 6.06 8.28
C ILE A 45 15.05 6.10 9.62
N LYS A 46 14.98 5.01 10.37
CA LYS A 46 15.72 4.80 11.62
C LYS A 46 16.10 3.33 11.71
N PHE A 47 17.18 3.03 12.43
CA PHE A 47 17.44 1.67 12.88
C PHE A 47 17.67 1.59 14.38
N PHE A 48 17.41 0.40 14.92
CA PHE A 48 17.82 0.00 16.26
C PHE A 48 18.94 -1.05 16.15
N ALA A 49 20.06 -0.78 16.81
CA ALA A 49 21.20 -1.69 16.87
C ALA A 49 21.03 -2.68 18.01
N ILE A 50 21.01 -3.97 17.69
CA ILE A 50 20.92 -5.10 18.62
C ILE A 50 22.28 -5.79 18.68
N ASN A 51 22.67 -6.27 19.86
CA ASN A 51 23.93 -6.98 20.10
C ASN A 51 25.15 -6.18 19.62
N ASP A 52 25.36 -5.00 20.20
CA ASP A 52 26.49 -4.11 19.91
C ASP A 52 26.64 -3.72 18.43
N GLY A 53 25.52 -3.67 17.69
CA GLY A 53 25.50 -3.28 16.29
C GLY A 53 25.56 -4.44 15.29
N THR A 54 25.64 -5.68 15.78
CA THR A 54 25.69 -6.88 14.91
C THR A 54 24.40 -7.09 14.12
N LYS A 55 23.25 -6.70 14.68
CA LYS A 55 21.94 -6.76 14.00
C LYS A 55 21.30 -5.37 14.01
N LYS A 56 20.70 -4.97 12.89
CA LYS A 56 19.93 -3.73 12.78
C LYS A 56 18.47 -4.06 12.51
N GLU A 57 17.56 -3.45 13.27
CA GLU A 57 16.13 -3.45 12.98
C GLU A 57 15.73 -2.10 12.42
N TRP A 58 15.31 -2.09 11.17
CA TRP A 58 14.97 -0.89 10.43
C TRP A 58 13.50 -0.51 10.61
N ILE A 59 13.27 0.80 10.65
CA ILE A 59 11.96 1.44 10.66
C ILE A 59 12.00 2.44 9.51
N ILE A 60 11.04 2.31 8.58
CA ILE A 60 10.98 3.07 7.34
C ILE A 60 9.68 3.87 7.35
N THR A 61 9.71 5.13 6.93
CA THR A 61 8.48 5.88 6.67
C THR A 61 7.90 5.55 5.30
N GLU A 62 6.60 5.77 5.16
CA GLU A 62 5.95 5.76 3.85
C GLU A 62 6.65 6.71 2.85
N GLU A 63 6.96 7.94 3.29
CA GLU A 63 7.67 8.93 2.48
C GLU A 63 9.06 8.46 2.00
N ALA A 64 9.77 7.64 2.79
CA ALA A 64 11.03 7.06 2.36
C ALA A 64 10.84 6.10 1.18
N MET A 65 9.79 5.28 1.23
CA MET A 65 9.42 4.36 0.17
C MET A 65 8.97 5.11 -1.09
N GLU A 66 8.15 6.14 -0.93
CA GLU A 66 7.73 7.02 -2.03
C GLU A 66 8.92 7.64 -2.76
N ARG A 67 9.94 8.10 -2.02
CA ARG A 67 11.16 8.66 -2.63
C ARG A 67 12.03 7.61 -3.32
N TRP A 68 12.04 6.37 -2.86
CA TRP A 68 12.88 5.32 -3.44
C TRP A 68 12.23 4.59 -4.62
N PHE A 69 10.91 4.43 -4.58
CA PHE A 69 10.19 3.53 -5.47
C PHE A 69 8.97 4.18 -6.13
N GLY A 70 8.66 5.44 -5.81
CA GLY A 70 7.46 6.13 -6.27
C GLY A 70 6.28 5.94 -5.33
N GLU A 71 5.21 6.70 -5.55
CA GLU A 71 3.93 6.51 -4.84
C GLU A 71 3.42 5.07 -5.06
N LEU A 72 2.64 4.56 -4.11
CA LEU A 72 1.98 3.26 -4.25
C LEU A 72 1.19 3.25 -5.56
N GLU A 73 1.57 2.38 -6.50
CA GLU A 73 0.77 2.17 -7.71
C GLU A 73 -0.48 1.41 -7.31
N PHE A 74 -1.60 2.12 -7.31
CA PHE A 74 -2.91 1.54 -7.08
C PHE A 74 -3.38 0.77 -8.31
N LYS A 75 -3.91 -0.43 -8.10
CA LYS A 75 -4.34 -1.29 -9.19
C LYS A 75 -5.65 -0.81 -9.80
N ILE A 76 -5.79 -1.02 -11.11
CA ILE A 76 -7.03 -0.82 -11.84
C ILE A 76 -7.47 -2.18 -12.40
N TRP A 77 -8.68 -2.60 -12.07
CA TRP A 77 -9.33 -3.75 -12.67
C TRP A 77 -10.33 -3.27 -13.72
N VAL A 78 -10.21 -3.77 -14.94
CA VAL A 78 -11.11 -3.42 -16.03
C VAL A 78 -12.13 -4.54 -16.23
N ARG A 79 -13.39 -4.18 -16.38
CA ARG A 79 -14.50 -5.06 -16.72
C ARG A 79 -15.21 -4.53 -17.97
N GLU A 80 -16.15 -5.30 -18.51
CA GLU A 80 -16.97 -4.81 -19.61
C GLU A 80 -17.87 -3.67 -19.12
N GLY A 81 -17.60 -2.44 -19.56
CA GLY A 81 -18.43 -1.27 -19.30
C GLY A 81 -18.04 -0.43 -18.07
N TYR A 82 -17.11 -0.87 -17.22
CA TYR A 82 -16.65 -0.10 -16.05
C TYR A 82 -15.24 -0.52 -15.61
N GLU A 83 -14.64 0.29 -14.74
CA GLU A 83 -13.34 0.04 -14.12
C GLU A 83 -13.46 0.13 -12.60
N ILE A 84 -12.64 -0.64 -11.88
CA ILE A 84 -12.48 -0.55 -10.43
C ILE A 84 -11.10 0.03 -10.17
N LYS A 85 -11.02 1.16 -9.49
CA LYS A 85 -9.77 1.82 -9.11
C LYS A 85 -9.55 1.65 -7.62
N GLU A 86 -8.43 1.02 -7.27
CA GLU A 86 -7.93 1.09 -5.90
C GLU A 86 -7.50 2.54 -5.60
N ILE A 87 -7.83 3.03 -4.41
CA ILE A 87 -7.43 4.36 -3.95
C ILE A 87 -7.01 4.30 -2.49
N LYS A 88 -6.08 5.18 -2.11
CA LYS A 88 -5.65 5.30 -0.72
C LYS A 88 -6.79 5.80 0.16
N SER A 89 -7.06 5.12 1.27
CA SER A 89 -7.91 5.61 2.35
C SER A 89 -7.07 5.87 3.61
N GLN A 90 -7.68 5.82 4.80
CA GLN A 90 -7.01 6.10 6.06
C GLN A 90 -6.06 4.97 6.48
N GLY A 91 -4.81 5.33 6.77
CA GLY A 91 -3.82 4.40 7.29
C GLY A 91 -3.39 3.40 6.23
N ASN A 92 -3.64 2.12 6.48
CA ASN A 92 -3.27 1.01 5.59
C ASN A 92 -4.47 0.47 4.79
N LEU A 93 -5.66 1.06 4.98
CA LEU A 93 -6.86 0.66 4.25
C LEU A 93 -6.93 1.42 2.93
N HIS A 94 -7.37 0.71 1.91
CA HIS A 94 -7.67 1.24 0.60
C HIS A 94 -9.18 1.15 0.36
N GLU A 95 -9.70 2.01 -0.49
CA GLU A 95 -11.08 1.94 -1.00
C GLU A 95 -11.04 1.60 -2.49
N PHE A 96 -12.16 1.13 -3.02
CA PHE A 96 -12.26 0.74 -4.41
C PHE A 96 -13.40 1.51 -5.08
N GLU A 97 -13.04 2.47 -5.95
CA GLU A 97 -14.01 3.23 -6.72
C GLU A 97 -14.42 2.45 -7.96
N VAL A 98 -15.71 2.19 -8.09
CA VAL A 98 -16.31 1.61 -9.29
C VAL A 98 -16.69 2.77 -10.20
N VAL A 99 -16.04 2.87 -11.36
CA VAL A 99 -16.17 4.00 -12.29
C VAL A 99 -16.76 3.53 -13.61
N LYS A 100 -17.87 4.15 -14.02
CA LYS A 100 -18.53 3.92 -15.31
C LYS A 100 -18.38 5.18 -16.16
N GLY A 101 -17.53 5.12 -17.18
CA GLY A 101 -17.17 6.29 -17.99
C GLY A 101 -16.37 7.33 -17.21
N SER A 102 -17.03 8.38 -16.71
CA SER A 102 -16.42 9.43 -15.88
C SER A 102 -17.07 9.59 -14.50
N GLU A 103 -18.01 8.71 -14.15
CA GLU A 103 -18.78 8.78 -12.91
C GLU A 103 -18.40 7.64 -11.96
N VAL A 104 -18.16 7.98 -10.69
CA VAL A 104 -18.02 6.99 -9.61
C VAL A 104 -19.43 6.55 -9.21
N VAL A 105 -19.79 5.30 -9.54
CA VAL A 105 -21.13 4.75 -9.30
C VAL A 105 -21.24 4.06 -7.94
N ALA A 106 -20.12 3.58 -7.41
CA ALA A 106 -20.02 2.99 -6.08
C ALA A 106 -18.60 3.14 -5.51
N THR A 107 -18.48 3.06 -4.19
CA THR A 107 -17.19 3.00 -3.49
C THR A 107 -17.27 1.87 -2.48
N ILE A 108 -16.48 0.82 -2.69
CA ILE A 108 -16.36 -0.29 -1.74
C ILE A 108 -15.39 0.14 -0.66
N ALA A 109 -15.86 0.18 0.59
CA ALA A 109 -15.07 0.52 1.76
C ALA A 109 -14.88 -0.72 2.66
N PRO A 110 -13.70 -1.38 2.60
CA PRO A 110 -13.42 -2.53 3.43
C PRO A 110 -13.46 -2.17 4.92
N ALA A 111 -13.98 -3.09 5.74
CA ALA A 111 -14.02 -2.90 7.19
C ALA A 111 -12.63 -2.99 7.83
N ASP A 112 -11.74 -3.81 7.26
CA ASP A 112 -10.38 -4.01 7.72
C ASP A 112 -9.44 -4.49 6.59
N VAL A 113 -8.17 -4.75 6.94
CA VAL A 113 -7.13 -5.18 5.98
C VAL A 113 -7.43 -6.56 5.43
N TYR A 114 -8.05 -7.46 6.20
CA TYR A 114 -8.37 -8.80 5.71
C TYR A 114 -9.48 -8.74 4.66
N ASP A 115 -10.53 -7.96 4.93
CA ASP A 115 -11.61 -7.69 3.99
C ASP A 115 -11.10 -7.07 2.69
N MET A 116 -10.18 -6.10 2.80
CA MET A 116 -9.53 -5.48 1.64
C MET A 116 -8.77 -6.50 0.77
N GLU A 117 -8.04 -7.43 1.38
CA GLU A 117 -7.26 -8.43 0.63
C GLU A 117 -8.17 -9.50 -0.01
N MET A 118 -9.33 -9.82 0.58
CA MET A 118 -10.34 -10.67 -0.07
C MET A 118 -10.92 -9.98 -1.30
N ILE A 119 -11.31 -8.71 -1.19
CA ILE A 119 -11.81 -7.92 -2.32
C ILE A 119 -10.80 -7.92 -3.48
N LYS A 120 -9.51 -7.70 -3.18
CA LYS A 120 -8.45 -7.75 -4.20
C LYS A 120 -8.32 -9.12 -4.84
N ALA A 121 -8.39 -10.19 -4.04
CA ALA A 121 -8.29 -11.56 -4.55
C ALA A 121 -9.45 -11.89 -5.51
N ASP A 122 -10.69 -11.55 -5.13
CA ASP A 122 -11.88 -11.77 -5.97
C ASP A 122 -11.76 -10.95 -7.28
N LEU A 123 -11.32 -9.68 -7.19
CA LEU A 123 -11.09 -8.85 -8.37
C LEU A 123 -9.94 -9.38 -9.26
N ASP A 124 -8.90 -9.98 -8.69
CA ASP A 124 -7.79 -10.61 -9.41
C ASP A 124 -8.22 -11.88 -10.14
N ASP A 125 -9.11 -12.66 -9.55
CA ASP A 125 -9.71 -13.86 -10.14
C ASP A 125 -10.74 -13.55 -11.24
N GLY A 126 -11.12 -12.27 -11.36
CA GLY A 126 -11.95 -11.75 -12.45
C GLY A 126 -13.40 -11.51 -12.08
N ASP A 127 -13.76 -11.62 -10.80
CA ASP A 127 -15.13 -11.41 -10.34
C ASP A 127 -15.60 -9.98 -10.61
N ASP A 128 -16.92 -9.84 -10.82
CA ASP A 128 -17.58 -8.55 -10.92
C ASP A 128 -18.07 -8.08 -9.53
N VAL A 129 -18.47 -6.81 -9.43
CA VAL A 129 -18.89 -6.20 -8.15
C VAL A 129 -20.41 -6.16 -7.97
N ASN A 130 -21.20 -6.68 -8.93
CA ASN A 130 -22.66 -6.60 -8.84
C ASN A 130 -23.16 -7.50 -7.70
N GLY A 131 -23.95 -6.93 -6.80
CA GLY A 131 -24.47 -7.65 -5.64
C GLY A 131 -23.58 -7.58 -4.39
N TRP A 132 -22.39 -6.97 -4.47
CA TRP A 132 -21.51 -6.78 -3.31
C TRP A 132 -22.02 -5.67 -2.38
N ASP A 133 -21.65 -5.72 -1.10
CA ASP A 133 -21.90 -4.66 -0.12
C ASP A 133 -20.83 -3.56 -0.27
N ASP A 134 -21.22 -2.29 -0.30
CA ASP A 134 -20.31 -1.14 -0.42
C ASP A 134 -19.61 -0.75 0.90
N GLY A 135 -19.85 -1.47 1.98
CA GLY A 135 -19.37 -1.17 3.34
C GLY A 135 -20.20 -0.10 4.06
N LYS A 136 -21.26 0.42 3.42
CA LYS A 136 -22.20 1.42 3.96
C LYS A 136 -23.62 0.86 4.06
N GLY A 137 -23.80 -0.43 3.75
CA GLY A 137 -25.09 -1.12 3.77
C GLY A 137 -25.89 -0.96 2.49
N ASN A 138 -25.27 -0.55 1.38
CA ASN A 138 -25.88 -0.58 0.05
C ASN A 138 -25.32 -1.75 -0.76
N THR A 139 -26.16 -2.28 -1.64
CA THR A 139 -25.74 -3.28 -2.63
C THR A 139 -25.35 -2.59 -3.93
N ILE A 140 -24.20 -2.96 -4.48
CA ILE A 140 -23.67 -2.39 -5.71
C ILE A 140 -24.42 -2.97 -6.91
N ASN A 141 -24.82 -2.10 -7.83
CA ASN A 141 -25.33 -2.46 -9.15
C ASN A 141 -24.76 -1.47 -10.19
N VAL A 142 -24.12 -2.01 -11.23
CA VAL A 142 -23.37 -1.26 -12.26
C VAL A 142 -24.12 -1.27 -13.61
N ASP A 143 -25.38 -1.71 -13.67
CA ASP A 143 -26.23 -1.77 -14.87
C ASP A 143 -26.37 -0.42 -15.62
#